data_AF-X1RSP1-F1
#
_entry.id   AF-X1RSP1-F1
#
_cell.length_a   1.000
_cell.length_b   1.000
_cell.length_c   1.000
_cell.angle_alpha   90.00
_cell.angle_beta   90.00
_cell.angle_gamma   90.00
#
_symmetry.space_group_name_H-M   'P 1'
#
loop_
_entity.id
_entity.type
_entity.pdbx_description
1 polymer ?
#
loop_
_entity_poly.entity_id
_entity_poly.type
_entity_poly.pdbx_seq_one_letter_code
_entity_poly.pdbx_strand_id
1 'polypeptide(L)'
;MPTRNKPTKQKIRSILDSYERDPGMLVAVLQDVQAEYNYLPKGTLTHVSQGLDIPLTQVYSAATFFKAFSLKPRGRHIINVCLGTACHVRGAVRILEETGRQLDIKPGETTKDFKYTMETV
;
A
#
# COMPACT_ATOMS: atom_id res chain seq x y z
N MET A 1 1.16 -19.28 15.16
CA MET A 1 0.18 -19.60 14.09
C MET A 1 0.77 -19.12 12.75
N PRO A 2 0.89 -19.96 11.71
CA PRO A 2 1.71 -19.65 10.53
C PRO A 2 0.97 -18.83 9.46
N THR A 3 1.43 -17.58 9.27
CA THR A 3 1.74 -16.91 7.99
C THR A 3 1.00 -17.37 6.71
N ARG A 4 -0.18 -16.78 6.42
CA ARG A 4 -0.84 -16.83 5.09
C ARG A 4 -0.85 -15.46 4.40
N ASN A 5 0.34 -14.91 4.07
CA ASN A 5 0.44 -13.72 3.22
C ASN A 5 1.43 -13.93 2.07
N LYS A 6 1.29 -15.05 1.34
CA LYS A 6 1.90 -15.19 0.02
C LYS A 6 0.97 -14.48 -0.98
N PRO A 7 1.47 -13.53 -1.82
CA PRO A 7 0.69 -13.05 -2.94
C PRO A 7 0.30 -14.27 -3.78
N THR A 8 -1.00 -14.54 -3.84
CA THR A 8 -1.50 -15.75 -4.49
C THR A 8 -1.40 -15.48 -5.98
N LYS A 9 -0.36 -16.03 -6.63
CA LYS A 9 -0.07 -15.88 -8.08
C LYS A 9 -1.32 -16.04 -8.96
N GLN A 10 -2.26 -16.87 -8.51
CA GLN A 10 -3.52 -17.15 -9.19
C GLN A 10 -4.46 -15.94 -9.27
N LYS A 11 -4.52 -15.10 -8.22
CA LYS A 11 -5.34 -13.87 -8.22
C LYS A 11 -4.75 -12.77 -9.10
N ILE A 12 -3.42 -12.63 -9.10
CA ILE A 12 -2.75 -11.65 -9.98
C ILE A 12 -3.00 -12.04 -11.45
N ARG A 13 -2.96 -13.34 -11.77
CA ARG A 13 -3.31 -13.82 -13.12
C ARG A 13 -4.75 -13.52 -13.51
N SER A 14 -5.72 -13.72 -12.61
CA SER A 14 -7.13 -13.38 -12.93
C SER A 14 -7.34 -11.89 -13.17
N ILE A 15 -6.66 -11.02 -12.41
CA ILE A 15 -6.69 -9.56 -12.65
C ILE A 15 -6.02 -9.24 -14.00
N LEU A 16 -4.87 -9.85 -14.32
CA LEU A 16 -4.21 -9.63 -15.60
C LEU A 16 -5.07 -10.09 -16.78
N ASP A 17 -5.76 -11.21 -16.65
CA ASP A 17 -6.63 -11.75 -17.69
C ASP A 17 -7.90 -10.90 -17.88
N SER A 18 -8.42 -10.23 -16.83
CA SER A 18 -9.56 -9.30 -16.99
C SER A 18 -9.23 -8.02 -17.76
N TYR A 19 -7.94 -7.68 -17.85
CA TYR A 19 -7.45 -6.53 -18.63
C TYR A 19 -6.77 -6.95 -19.94
N GLU A 20 -6.98 -8.20 -20.40
CA GLU A 20 -6.38 -8.77 -21.62
C GLU A 20 -4.84 -8.64 -21.68
N ARG A 21 -4.20 -8.47 -20.51
CA ARG A 21 -2.76 -8.22 -20.36
C ARG A 21 -2.27 -7.00 -21.16
N ASP A 22 -3.12 -6.00 -21.32
CA ASP A 22 -2.76 -4.75 -21.98
C ASP A 22 -1.73 -3.96 -21.14
N PRO A 23 -0.51 -3.69 -21.66
CA PRO A 23 0.47 -2.84 -21.01
C PRO A 23 -0.04 -1.43 -20.69
N GLY A 24 -1.00 -0.91 -21.47
CA GLY A 24 -1.65 0.38 -21.23
C GLY A 24 -2.46 0.42 -19.92
N MET A 25 -2.90 -0.73 -19.43
CA MET A 25 -3.68 -0.88 -18.21
C MET A 25 -2.85 -1.14 -16.94
N LEU A 26 -1.52 -0.97 -17.01
CA LEU A 26 -0.61 -1.18 -15.88
C LEU A 26 -1.10 -0.50 -14.58
N VAL A 27 -1.55 0.75 -14.67
CA VAL A 27 -2.01 1.52 -13.49
C VAL A 27 -3.27 0.89 -12.89
N ALA A 28 -4.23 0.46 -13.73
CA ALA A 28 -5.46 -0.19 -13.27
C ALA A 28 -5.16 -1.54 -12.62
N VAL A 29 -4.30 -2.35 -13.24
CA VAL A 29 -3.84 -3.62 -12.68
C VAL A 29 -3.17 -3.41 -11.31
N LEU A 30 -2.31 -2.40 -11.18
CA LEU A 30 -1.67 -2.07 -9.91
C LEU A 30 -2.67 -1.58 -8.85
N GLN A 31 -3.72 -0.86 -9.25
CA GLN A 31 -4.80 -0.43 -8.35
C GLN A 31 -5.57 -1.61 -7.79
N ASP A 32 -6.02 -2.54 -8.63
CA ASP A 32 -6.76 -3.73 -8.21
C ASP A 32 -5.92 -4.64 -7.31
N VAL A 33 -4.67 -4.84 -7.69
CA VAL A 33 -3.71 -5.57 -6.87
C VAL A 33 -3.52 -4.90 -5.51
N GLN A 34 -3.38 -3.57 -5.48
CA GLN A 34 -3.27 -2.86 -4.22
C GLN A 34 -4.56 -2.91 -3.40
N ALA A 35 -5.73 -2.88 -4.02
CA ALA A 35 -7.02 -3.03 -3.32
C ALA A 35 -7.12 -4.39 -2.61
N GLU A 36 -6.58 -5.44 -3.24
CA GLU A 36 -6.57 -6.80 -2.67
C GLU A 36 -5.55 -6.95 -1.52
N TYR A 37 -4.34 -6.42 -1.70
CA TYR A 37 -3.23 -6.67 -0.76
C TYR A 37 -2.95 -5.50 0.20
N ASN A 38 -3.59 -4.34 0.04
CA ASN A 38 -3.31 -3.05 0.70
C ASN A 38 -1.89 -2.50 0.50
N TYR A 39 -1.02 -3.22 -0.20
CA TYR A 39 0.32 -2.78 -0.59
C TYR A 39 0.82 -3.58 -1.79
N LEU A 40 1.91 -3.11 -2.39
CA LEU A 40 2.56 -3.72 -3.54
C LEU A 40 3.90 -4.36 -3.15
N PRO A 41 3.93 -5.66 -2.79
CA PRO A 41 5.19 -6.34 -2.55
C PRO A 41 5.98 -6.52 -3.85
N LYS A 42 7.32 -6.54 -3.73
CA LYS A 42 8.23 -6.76 -4.87
C LYS A 42 7.86 -7.99 -5.70
N GLY A 43 7.50 -9.10 -5.04
CA GLY A 43 7.09 -10.33 -5.73
C GLY A 43 5.88 -10.14 -6.65
N THR A 44 4.93 -9.30 -6.24
CA THR A 44 3.75 -8.98 -7.05
C THR A 44 4.11 -8.11 -8.25
N LEU A 45 4.96 -7.10 -8.07
CA LEU A 45 5.46 -6.28 -9.18
C LEU A 45 6.20 -7.11 -10.24
N THR A 46 7.01 -8.09 -9.79
CA THR A 46 7.66 -9.05 -10.70
C THR A 46 6.64 -9.90 -11.47
N HIS A 47 5.55 -10.32 -10.81
CA HIS A 47 4.48 -11.08 -11.48
C HIS A 47 3.70 -10.25 -12.49
N VAL A 48 3.43 -8.97 -12.20
CA VAL A 48 2.79 -8.05 -13.13
C VAL A 48 3.69 -7.78 -14.33
N SER A 49 4.99 -7.54 -14.10
CA SER A 49 5.99 -7.37 -15.17
C SER A 49 6.05 -8.58 -16.10
N GLN A 50 6.08 -9.80 -15.56
CA GLN A 50 6.05 -11.04 -16.36
C GLN A 50 4.71 -11.26 -17.08
N GLY A 51 3.61 -10.79 -16.51
CA GLY A 51 2.28 -10.96 -17.08
C GLY A 51 1.95 -10.01 -18.23
N LEU A 52 2.48 -8.79 -18.17
CA LEU A 52 2.29 -7.74 -19.16
C LEU A 52 3.45 -7.64 -20.17
N ASP A 53 4.46 -8.49 -20.03
CA ASP A 53 5.69 -8.48 -20.84
C ASP A 53 6.37 -7.10 -20.91
N ILE A 54 6.40 -6.40 -19.78
CA ILE A 54 7.04 -5.08 -19.64
C ILE A 54 8.23 -5.12 -18.68
N PRO A 55 9.24 -4.24 -18.86
CA PRO A 55 10.38 -4.16 -17.96
C PRO A 55 9.94 -3.87 -16.53
N LEU A 56 10.52 -4.60 -15.57
CA LEU A 56 10.27 -4.38 -14.14
C LEU A 56 10.52 -2.92 -13.73
N THR A 57 11.51 -2.27 -14.35
CA THR A 57 11.81 -0.85 -14.13
C THR A 57 10.62 0.05 -14.42
N GLN A 58 9.85 -0.21 -15.49
CA GLN A 58 8.67 0.57 -15.86
C GLN A 58 7.54 0.38 -14.83
N VAL A 59 7.38 -0.84 -14.33
CA VAL A 59 6.43 -1.16 -13.25
C VAL A 59 6.80 -0.42 -11.97
N TYR A 60 8.09 -0.42 -11.59
CA TYR A 60 8.54 0.35 -10.43
C TYR A 60 8.35 1.85 -10.63
N SER A 61 8.65 2.39 -11.80
CA SER A 61 8.43 3.80 -12.12
C SER A 61 6.96 4.19 -11.95
N ALA A 62 6.02 3.37 -12.45
CA ALA A 62 4.60 3.62 -12.24
C ALA A 62 4.21 3.53 -10.74
N ALA A 63 4.71 2.52 -10.03
CA ALA A 63 4.42 2.32 -8.61
C ALA A 63 5.00 3.42 -7.70
N THR A 64 6.11 4.07 -8.07
CA THR A 64 6.69 5.18 -7.31
C THR A 64 6.17 6.54 -7.74
N PHE A 65 5.68 6.67 -8.98
CA PHE A 65 5.16 7.92 -9.52
C PHE A 65 3.85 8.34 -8.85
N PHE A 66 2.91 7.40 -8.63
CA PHE A 66 1.64 7.71 -7.97
C PHE A 66 1.76 7.56 -6.45
N LYS A 67 1.55 8.66 -5.71
CA LYS A 67 1.46 8.64 -4.22
C LYS A 67 0.38 7.71 -3.67
N ALA A 68 -0.62 7.38 -4.49
CA ALA A 68 -1.66 6.42 -4.14
C ALA A 68 -1.08 5.02 -3.91
N PHE A 69 0.02 4.67 -4.59
CA PHE A 69 0.64 3.37 -4.47
C PHE A 69 1.58 3.28 -3.28
N SER A 70 1.57 2.12 -2.60
CA SER A 70 2.43 1.89 -1.43
C SER A 70 3.21 0.60 -1.57
N LEU A 71 4.54 0.73 -1.62
CA LEU A 71 5.48 -0.39 -1.61
C LEU A 71 5.72 -0.95 -0.20
N LYS A 72 5.33 -0.19 0.83
CA LYS A 72 5.37 -0.61 2.22
C LYS A 72 4.02 -1.21 2.61
N PRO A 73 4.01 -2.22 3.49
CA PRO A 73 2.77 -2.78 3.97
C PRO A 73 1.95 -1.71 4.69
N ARG A 74 0.79 -1.38 4.11
CA ARG A 74 -0.21 -0.55 4.77
C ARG A 74 -1.27 -1.45 5.40
N GLY A 75 -1.74 -1.02 6.55
CA GLY A 75 -2.89 -1.60 7.19
C GLY A 75 -4.17 -1.23 6.46
N ARG A 76 -5.23 -2.00 6.71
CA ARG A 76 -6.56 -1.78 6.12
C ARG A 76 -7.12 -0.36 6.36
N HIS A 77 -6.76 0.26 7.48
CA HIS A 77 -7.21 1.59 7.88
C HIS A 77 -6.02 2.54 7.98
N ILE A 78 -6.07 3.65 7.24
CA ILE A 78 -5.05 4.69 7.29
C ILE A 78 -5.55 5.81 8.21
N ILE A 79 -4.83 6.06 9.30
CA ILE A 79 -5.11 7.13 10.24
C ILE A 79 -4.20 8.30 9.89
N ASN A 80 -4.78 9.35 9.30
CA ASN A 80 -4.06 10.58 8.96
C ASN A 80 -4.26 11.64 10.05
N VAL A 81 -3.20 12.00 10.74
CA VAL A 81 -3.22 13.05 11.76
C VAL A 81 -2.65 14.34 11.17
N CYS A 82 -3.47 15.39 11.12
CA CYS A 82 -3.04 16.72 10.69
C CYS A 82 -2.05 17.33 11.68
N LEU A 83 -0.85 17.63 11.21
CA LEU A 83 0.24 18.29 11.93
C LEU A 83 0.54 19.69 11.36
N GLY A 84 -0.35 20.22 10.51
CA GLY A 84 -0.30 21.61 10.07
C GLY A 84 -0.40 22.61 11.22
N THR A 85 0.00 23.85 11.00
CA THR A 85 0.13 24.90 12.03
C THR A 85 -1.15 25.11 12.85
N ALA A 86 -2.31 25.12 12.20
CA ALA A 86 -3.61 25.25 12.88
C ALA A 86 -3.95 24.03 13.77
N CYS A 87 -3.63 22.82 13.31
CA CYS A 87 -3.87 21.58 14.04
C CYS A 87 -2.87 21.44 15.21
N HIS A 88 -1.62 21.88 15.01
CA HIS A 88 -0.56 21.83 16.00
C HIS A 88 -0.90 22.69 17.24
N VAL A 89 -1.32 23.95 17.03
CA VAL A 89 -1.72 24.85 18.13
C VAL A 89 -2.95 24.34 18.89
N ARG A 90 -3.84 23.60 18.21
CA ARG A 90 -5.01 22.96 18.81
C ARG A 90 -4.73 21.65 19.55
N GLY A 91 -3.47 21.19 19.56
CA GLY A 91 -3.07 20.00 20.30
C GLY A 91 -3.14 18.70 19.51
N ALA A 92 -3.01 18.73 18.18
CA ALA A 92 -2.95 17.52 17.35
C ALA A 92 -1.82 16.55 17.75
N VAL A 93 -0.73 17.06 18.36
CA VAL A 93 0.34 16.23 18.93
C VAL A 93 -0.19 15.28 20.01
N ARG A 94 -1.14 15.72 20.84
CA ARG A 94 -1.74 14.87 21.89
C ARG A 94 -2.55 13.73 21.28
N ILE A 95 -3.24 13.99 20.17
CA ILE A 95 -3.99 12.96 19.43
C ILE A 95 -3.01 11.94 18.82
N LEU A 96 -1.91 12.42 18.23
CA LEU A 96 -0.86 11.58 17.67
C LEU A 96 -0.26 10.64 18.73
N GLU A 97 0.14 11.20 19.88
CA GLU A 97 0.75 10.45 20.98
C GLU A 97 -0.20 9.42 21.58
N GLU A 98 -1.45 9.80 21.85
CA GLU A 98 -2.44 8.88 22.43
C GLU A 98 -2.78 7.75 21.44
N THR A 99 -2.95 8.08 20.16
CA THR A 99 -3.22 7.06 19.13
C THR A 99 -2.02 6.12 18.97
N GLY A 100 -0.79 6.64 19.03
CA GLY A 100 0.44 5.85 18.97
C GLY A 100 0.58 4.92 20.18
N ARG A 101 0.20 5.40 21.37
CA ARG A 101 0.21 4.61 22.61
C ARG A 101 -0.82 3.50 22.62
N GLN A 102 -2.04 3.75 22.11
CA GLN A 102 -3.09 2.72 22.05
C GLN A 102 -2.77 1.62 21.03
N LEU A 103 -2.14 1.98 19.92
CA LEU A 103 -1.82 1.05 18.84
C LEU A 103 -0.39 0.48 18.92
N ASP A 104 0.43 0.93 19.88
CA ASP A 104 1.85 0.58 20.04
C ASP A 104 2.67 0.77 18.74
N ILE A 105 2.42 1.88 18.04
CA ILE A 105 3.09 2.23 16.78
C ILE A 105 3.57 3.68 16.78
N LYS A 106 4.64 3.96 16.02
CA LYS A 106 5.11 5.33 15.78
C LYS A 106 4.44 5.97 14.56
N PRO A 107 4.49 7.30 14.43
CA PRO A 107 4.06 7.99 13.22
C PRO A 107 4.83 7.47 11.99
N GLY A 108 4.10 7.03 10.96
CA GLY A 108 4.65 6.43 9.75
C GLY A 108 4.82 4.90 9.82
N GLU A 109 4.41 4.26 10.92
CA GLU A 109 4.46 2.81 11.08
C GLU A 109 3.07 2.15 10.92
N THR A 110 3.11 0.85 10.62
CA THR A 110 1.94 0.00 10.50
C THR A 110 1.93 -0.98 11.67
N THR A 111 0.75 -1.18 12.27
CA THR A 111 0.53 -2.17 13.34
C THR A 111 0.94 -3.57 12.90
N LYS A 112 1.41 -4.39 13.86
CA LYS A 112 1.79 -5.80 13.62
C LYS A 112 0.64 -6.65 13.06
N ASP A 113 -0.60 -6.24 13.34
CA ASP A 113 -1.81 -6.87 12.83
C ASP A 113 -2.19 -6.43 11.40
N PHE A 114 -1.41 -5.54 10.76
CA PHE A 114 -1.71 -4.96 9.45
C PHE A 114 -3.15 -4.39 9.35
N LYS A 115 -3.71 -3.90 10.46
CA LYS A 115 -5.05 -3.29 10.50
C LYS A 115 -4.98 -1.78 10.37
N TYR A 116 -4.01 -1.14 11.00
CA TYR A 116 -3.87 0.31 11.06
C TYR A 116 -2.47 0.75 10.61
N THR A 117 -2.42 1.77 9.76
CA THR A 117 -1.21 2.54 9.45
C THR A 117 -1.42 3.97 9.91
N MET A 118 -0.47 4.51 10.65
CA MET A 118 -0.50 5.91 11.09
C MET A 118 0.36 6.76 10.16
N GLU A 119 -0.21 7.83 9.62
CA GLU A 119 0.49 8.82 8.82
C GLU A 119 0.18 10.23 9.34
N THR A 120 1.10 11.15 9.10
CA THR A 120 0.97 12.55 9.47
C THR A 120 0.88 13.41 8.22
N VAL A 121 -0.08 14.34 8.19
CA VAL A 121 -0.35 15.24 7.06
C VAL A 121 -0.17 16.71 7.42
#